data_AF-C0E9H3-F1
#
_entry.id   AF-C0E9H3-F1
#
_cell.length_a   1.000
_cell.length_b   1.000
_cell.length_c   1.000
_cell.angle_alpha   90.00
_cell.angle_beta   90.00
_cell.angle_gamma   90.00
#
_symmetry.space_group_name_H-M   'P 1'
#
loop_
_entity.id
_entity.type
_entity.pdbx_description
1 polymer ?
#
loop_
_entity_poly.entity_id
_entity_poly.type
_entity_poly.pdbx_seq_one_letter_code
_entity_poly.pdbx_strand_id
1 'polypeptide(L)'
;MKKIYAIRQMIVSLVALVFLTWAFFKNDRWAKIIIIPFLICAFAILMENLFFILNKIKISNFFKLVFRNSFFVYIFGFLSYVIYYSITTKAYSLLIVAAVMLLILLFAIYFSKKYF
;
A
#
# COMPACT_ATOMS: atom_id res chain seq x y z
N MET A 1 -1.27 -16.61 19.98
CA MET A 1 -2.15 -15.65 19.26
C MET A 1 -1.42 -14.85 18.17
N LYS A 2 -0.30 -14.17 18.43
CA LYS A 2 0.43 -13.37 17.41
C LYS A 2 0.87 -14.14 16.15
N LYS A 3 1.32 -15.40 16.29
CA LYS A 3 1.77 -16.23 15.15
C LYS A 3 0.65 -16.64 14.19
N ILE A 4 -0.54 -16.96 14.70
CA ILE A 4 -1.70 -17.33 13.86
C ILE A 4 -2.15 -16.13 13.01
N TYR A 5 -2.13 -14.94 13.59
CA TYR A 5 -2.42 -13.70 12.86
C TYR A 5 -1.38 -13.41 11.76
N ALA A 6 -0.09 -13.59 12.06
CA ALA A 6 0.97 -13.46 11.07
C ALA A 6 0.82 -14.47 9.91
N ILE A 7 0.50 -15.74 10.22
CA ILE A 7 0.24 -16.78 9.20
C ILE A 7 -0.96 -16.41 8.33
N ARG A 8 -2.06 -15.95 8.94
CA ARG A 8 -3.24 -15.48 8.18
C ARG A 8 -2.88 -14.31 7.26
N GLN A 9 -2.13 -13.33 7.77
CA GLN A 9 -1.67 -12.21 6.94
C GLN A 9 -0.77 -12.69 5.80
N MET A 10 0.15 -13.63 6.03
CA MET A 10 0.99 -14.20 4.97
C MET A 10 0.14 -14.85 3.87
N ILE A 11 -0.88 -15.65 4.22
CA ILE A 11 -1.77 -16.29 3.24
C ILE A 11 -2.48 -15.22 2.40
N VAL A 12 -3.07 -14.21 3.04
CA VAL A 12 -3.75 -13.11 2.32
C VAL A 12 -2.78 -12.35 1.42
N SER A 13 -1.57 -12.07 1.91
CA SER A 13 -0.52 -11.39 1.14
C SER A 13 -0.09 -12.19 -0.08
N LEU A 14 0.00 -13.51 0.07
CA LEU A 14 0.40 -14.44 -1.00
C LEU A 14 -0.69 -14.51 -2.08
N VAL A 15 -1.96 -14.61 -1.68
CA VAL A 15 -3.10 -14.53 -2.61
C VAL A 15 -3.10 -13.18 -3.34
N ALA A 16 -2.91 -12.08 -2.63
CA ALA A 16 -2.82 -10.76 -3.23
C ALA A 16 -1.65 -10.65 -4.22
N LEU A 17 -0.49 -11.22 -3.88
CA LEU A 17 0.69 -11.20 -4.73
C LEU A 17 0.48 -11.99 -6.03
N VAL A 18 -0.15 -13.17 -5.95
CA VAL A 18 -0.52 -13.96 -7.14
C VAL A 18 -1.53 -13.21 -8.01
N PHE A 19 -2.54 -12.58 -7.40
CA PHE A 19 -3.52 -11.80 -8.15
C PHE A 19 -2.91 -10.57 -8.82
N LEU A 20 -2.06 -9.83 -8.09
CA LEU A 20 -1.41 -8.61 -8.59
C LEU A 20 -0.38 -8.92 -9.68
N THR A 21 0.37 -10.01 -9.55
CA THR A 21 1.30 -10.45 -10.61
C THR A 21 0.54 -10.86 -11.86
N TRP A 22 -0.56 -11.61 -11.74
CA TRP A 22 -1.42 -11.91 -12.89
C TRP A 22 -1.99 -10.63 -13.56
N ALA A 23 -2.52 -9.70 -12.76
CA ALA A 23 -3.02 -8.42 -13.26
C ALA A 23 -1.93 -7.56 -13.91
N PHE A 24 -0.70 -7.63 -13.41
CA PHE A 24 0.47 -6.93 -13.96
C PHE A 24 0.83 -7.43 -15.36
N PHE A 25 0.74 -8.74 -15.61
CA PHE A 25 1.03 -9.29 -16.95
C PHE A 25 -0.11 -9.09 -17.93
N LYS A 26 -1.36 -9.01 -17.46
CA LYS A 26 -2.55 -8.90 -18.32
C LYS A 26 -2.88 -7.47 -18.78
N ASN A 27 -2.52 -6.44 -18.02
CA ASN A 27 -2.92 -5.06 -18.30
C ASN A 27 -1.88 -4.21 -19.04
N ASP A 28 -2.32 -3.04 -19.51
CA ASP A 28 -1.50 -2.05 -20.22
C ASP A 28 -0.46 -1.35 -19.36
N ARG A 29 0.50 -0.68 -20.02
CA ARG A 29 1.67 -0.05 -19.40
C ARG A 29 1.32 0.95 -18.29
N TRP A 30 0.21 1.69 -18.40
CA TRP A 30 -0.26 2.62 -17.37
C TRP A 30 -0.81 1.92 -16.13
N ALA A 31 -1.59 0.86 -16.33
CA ALA A 31 -2.11 0.06 -15.22
C ALA A 31 -0.97 -0.64 -14.46
N LYS A 32 0.10 -1.05 -15.16
CA LYS A 32 1.29 -1.63 -14.52
C LYS A 32 1.95 -0.68 -13.52
N ILE A 33 2.04 0.61 -13.84
CA ILE A 33 2.62 1.63 -12.93
C ILE A 33 1.81 1.71 -11.62
N ILE A 34 0.48 1.62 -11.72
CA ILE A 34 -0.41 1.64 -10.55
C ILE A 34 -0.27 0.35 -9.72
N ILE A 35 -0.06 -0.80 -10.38
CA ILE A 35 0.03 -2.11 -9.71
C ILE A 35 1.36 -2.30 -8.97
N ILE A 36 2.47 -1.75 -9.46
CA ILE A 36 3.82 -1.95 -8.89
C ILE A 36 3.89 -1.64 -7.38
N PRO A 37 3.42 -0.48 -6.88
CA PRO A 37 3.45 -0.19 -5.46
C PRO A 37 2.67 -1.20 -4.62
N PHE A 38 1.54 -1.70 -5.10
CA PHE A 38 0.77 -2.75 -4.42
C PHE A 38 1.51 -4.08 -4.39
N LEU A 39 2.23 -4.40 -5.46
CA LEU A 39 3.03 -5.61 -5.57
C LEU A 39 4.18 -5.58 -4.55
N ILE A 40 4.84 -4.43 -4.43
CA ILE A 40 5.87 -4.19 -3.40
C ILE A 40 5.26 -4.27 -1.99
N CYS A 41 4.07 -3.69 -1.77
CA CYS A 41 3.36 -3.78 -0.50
C CYS A 41 3.02 -5.23 -0.11
N ALA A 42 2.46 -6.02 -1.04
CA ALA A 42 2.10 -7.42 -0.78
C ALA A 42 3.35 -8.25 -0.46
N PHE A 43 4.44 -8.03 -1.19
CA PHE A 43 5.72 -8.68 -0.91
C PHE A 43 6.31 -8.25 0.44
N ALA A 44 6.24 -6.96 0.78
CA ALA A 44 6.75 -6.44 2.04
C ALA A 44 6.01 -7.02 3.25
N ILE A 45 4.67 -7.16 3.21
CA ILE A 45 3.90 -7.79 4.29
C ILE A 45 4.27 -9.27 4.44
N LEU A 46 4.45 -9.98 3.33
CA LEU A 46 4.83 -11.38 3.34
C LEU A 46 6.20 -11.56 4.01
N MET A 47 7.18 -10.75 3.64
CA MET A 47 8.52 -10.79 4.20
C MET A 47 8.57 -10.29 5.65
N GLU A 48 7.85 -9.22 6.00
CA GLU A 48 7.72 -8.73 7.38
C GLU A 48 7.28 -9.85 8.32
N ASN A 49 6.20 -10.55 7.96
CA ASN A 49 5.63 -11.63 8.76
C ASN A 49 6.51 -12.88 8.78
N LEU A 50 7.18 -13.21 7.67
CA LEU A 50 8.13 -14.32 7.60
C LEU A 50 9.30 -14.09 8.57
N PHE A 51 9.94 -12.91 8.52
CA PHE A 51 11.04 -12.56 9.42
C PHE A 51 10.58 -12.36 10.88
N PHE A 52 9.34 -11.95 11.10
CA PHE A 52 8.74 -11.90 12.43
C PHE A 52 8.62 -13.31 13.05
N ILE A 53 8.15 -14.30 12.29
CA ILE A 53 8.04 -15.69 12.75
C ILE A 53 9.42 -16.31 13.00
N LEU A 54 10.43 -15.95 12.19
CA LEU A 54 11.83 -16.35 12.38
C LEU A 54 12.55 -15.59 13.51
N ASN A 55 11.84 -14.77 14.29
CA ASN A 55 12.38 -13.95 15.38
C ASN A 55 13.49 -12.96 14.95
N LYS A 56 13.58 -12.64 13.65
CA LYS A 56 14.52 -11.65 13.09
C LYS A 56 13.89 -10.26 13.08
N ILE A 57 13.65 -9.71 14.27
CA ILE A 57 12.89 -8.46 14.49
C ILE A 57 13.48 -7.27 13.70
N LYS A 58 14.80 -7.13 13.63
CA LYS A 58 15.46 -6.04 12.87
C LYS A 58 15.09 -6.05 11.38
N ILE A 59 15.05 -7.24 10.77
CA ILE A 59 14.73 -7.40 9.35
C ILE A 59 13.23 -7.22 9.12
N SER A 60 12.40 -7.73 10.03
CA SER A 60 10.94 -7.52 10.00
C SER A 60 10.58 -6.02 10.00
N ASN A 61 11.22 -5.24 10.89
CA ASN A 61 11.03 -3.78 10.96
C ASN A 61 11.48 -3.05 9.68
N PHE A 62 12.51 -3.56 8.99
CA PHE A 62 12.93 -3.02 7.70
C PHE A 62 11.83 -3.20 6.65
N PHE A 63 11.25 -4.40 6.53
CA PHE A 63 10.14 -4.64 5.60
C PHE A 63 8.88 -3.83 5.95
N LYS A 64 8.60 -3.62 7.23
CA LYS A 64 7.53 -2.73 7.67
C LYS A 64 7.74 -1.29 7.19
N LEU A 65 8.99 -0.82 7.18
CA LEU A 65 9.35 0.50 6.66
C LEU A 65 9.22 0.56 5.13
N VAL A 66 9.66 -0.49 4.42
CA VAL A 66 9.49 -0.63 2.96
C VAL A 66 8.01 -0.60 2.57
N PHE A 67 7.16 -1.33 3.30
CA PHE A 67 5.71 -1.31 3.11
C PHE A 67 5.16 0.12 3.26
N ARG A 68 5.50 0.78 4.37
CA ARG A 68 5.03 2.14 4.66
C ARG A 68 5.41 3.13 3.57
N ASN A 69 6.67 3.12 3.14
CA ASN A 69 7.14 4.03 2.10
C ASN A 69 6.47 3.75 0.76
N SER A 70 6.31 2.48 0.37
CA SER A 70 5.66 2.10 -0.88
C SER A 70 4.17 2.49 -0.89
N PHE A 71 3.50 2.32 0.24
CA PHE A 71 2.11 2.75 0.44
C PHE A 71 1.96 4.27 0.33
N PHE A 72 2.87 5.05 0.91
CA PHE A 72 2.84 6.51 0.78
C PHE A 72 3.11 6.95 -0.66
N VAL A 73 4.12 6.38 -1.34
CA VAL A 73 4.39 6.68 -2.75
C VAL A 73 3.15 6.42 -3.60
N TYR A 74 2.47 5.29 -3.36
CA TYR A 74 1.21 4.99 -4.03
C TYR A 74 0.13 6.04 -3.77
N ILE A 75 -0.16 6.34 -2.51
CA ILE A 75 -1.24 7.27 -2.17
C ILE A 75 -0.96 8.67 -2.70
N PHE A 76 0.24 9.20 -2.47
CA PHE A 76 0.58 10.53 -2.97
C PHE A 76 0.55 10.58 -4.50
N GLY A 77 1.10 9.55 -5.17
CA GLY A 77 1.07 9.48 -6.63
C GLY A 77 -0.35 9.40 -7.18
N PHE A 78 -1.20 8.54 -6.61
CA PHE A 78 -2.60 8.42 -6.98
C PHE A 78 -3.37 9.71 -6.72
N LEU A 79 -3.14 10.36 -5.57
CA LEU A 79 -3.82 11.60 -5.20
C LEU A 79 -3.45 12.75 -6.15
N SER A 80 -2.16 12.89 -6.49
CA SER A 80 -1.70 13.86 -7.49
C SER A 80 -2.35 13.63 -8.85
N TYR A 81 -2.43 12.36 -9.30
CA TYR A 81 -3.09 12.01 -10.55
C TYR A 81 -4.59 12.35 -10.54
N VAL A 82 -5.30 11.98 -9.47
CA VAL A 82 -6.75 12.27 -9.34
C VAL A 82 -7.01 13.77 -9.32
N ILE A 83 -6.20 14.55 -8.59
CA ILE A 83 -6.32 16.02 -8.56
C ILE A 83 -6.10 16.59 -9.96
N TYR A 84 -5.01 16.19 -10.64
CA TYR A 84 -4.73 16.63 -12.01
C TYR A 84 -5.88 16.30 -12.96
N TYR A 85 -6.31 15.04 -12.98
CA TYR A 85 -7.39 14.57 -13.84
C TYR A 85 -8.71 15.32 -13.58
N SER A 86 -9.04 15.56 -12.32
CA SER A 86 -10.26 16.27 -11.93
C SER A 86 -10.27 17.72 -12.42
N ILE A 87 -9.12 18.41 -12.34
CA ILE A 87 -8.96 19.78 -12.82
C ILE A 87 -9.07 19.82 -14.36
N THR A 88 -8.37 18.93 -15.05
CA THR A 88 -8.36 18.92 -16.53
C THR A 88 -9.71 18.54 -17.13
N THR A 89 -10.46 17.64 -16.48
CA THR A 89 -11.77 17.17 -16.98
C THR A 89 -12.95 17.94 -16.39
N LYS A 90 -12.69 18.96 -15.55
CA LYS A 90 -13.72 19.70 -14.78
C LYS A 90 -14.63 18.79 -13.95
N ALA A 91 -14.15 17.60 -13.59
CA ALA A 91 -14.87 16.62 -12.79
C ALA A 91 -14.73 16.94 -11.29
N TYR A 92 -15.40 17.99 -10.82
CA TYR A 92 -15.26 18.49 -9.45
C TYR A 92 -15.73 17.49 -8.36
N SER A 93 -16.58 16.52 -8.73
CA SER A 93 -16.97 15.42 -7.83
C SER A 93 -15.78 14.55 -7.39
N LEU A 94 -14.81 14.31 -8.28
CA LEU A 94 -13.58 13.57 -7.96
C LEU A 94 -12.63 14.37 -7.06
N LEU A 95 -12.70 15.70 -7.12
CA LEU A 95 -11.93 16.61 -6.28
C LEU A 95 -12.37 16.51 -4.81
N ILE A 96 -13.67 16.31 -4.56
CA ILE A 96 -14.21 16.04 -3.23
C ILE A 96 -13.66 14.71 -2.69
N VAL A 97 -13.64 13.66 -3.53
CA VAL A 97 -13.06 12.36 -3.15
C VAL A 97 -11.58 12.49 -2.79
N ALA A 98 -10.81 13.24 -3.59
CA ALA A 98 -9.41 13.52 -3.30
C ALA A 98 -9.23 14.27 -1.97
N ALA A 99 -10.04 15.30 -1.70
CA ALA A 99 -9.99 16.06 -0.46
C ALA A 99 -10.27 15.18 0.78
N VAL A 100 -11.28 14.31 0.71
CA VAL A 100 -11.59 13.34 1.77
C VAL A 100 -10.42 12.38 1.98
N MET A 101 -9.82 11.87 0.91
CA MET A 101 -8.68 10.96 0.98
C MET A 101 -7.45 11.62 1.61
N LEU A 102 -7.23 12.91 1.35
CA LEU A 102 -6.15 13.72 1.94
C LEU A 102 -6.36 13.92 3.44
N LEU A 103 -7.61 14.17 3.87
CA LEU A 103 -7.96 14.34 5.28
C LEU A 103 -7.76 13.03 6.08
N ILE A 104 -8.15 11.88 5.49
CA ILE A 104 -7.90 10.55 6.07
C ILE A 104 -6.39 10.30 6.19
N LEU A 105 -5.61 10.67 5.17
CA LEU A 105 -4.15 10.50 5.20
C LEU A 105 -3.51 11.33 6.33
N LEU A 106 -3.90 12.60 6.46
CA LEU A 106 -3.41 13.48 7.53
C LEU A 106 -3.76 12.92 8.91
N PHE A 107 -4.99 12.42 9.06
CA PHE A 107 -5.44 11.79 10.30
C PHE A 107 -4.64 10.52 10.63
N ALA A 108 -4.39 9.67 9.63
CA ALA A 108 -3.57 8.46 9.78
C ALA A 108 -2.12 8.78 10.15
N ILE A 109 -1.52 9.82 9.56
CA ILE A 109 -0.17 10.29 9.90
C ILE A 109 -0.14 10.83 11.34
N TYR A 110 -1.14 11.64 11.72
CA TYR A 110 -1.25 12.21 13.07
C TYR A 110 -1.38 11.12 14.14
N PHE A 111 -2.24 10.13 13.92
CA PHE A 111 -2.36 8.98 14.81
C PHE A 111 -1.10 8.13 14.83
N SER A 112 -0.45 7.90 13.68
CA SER A 112 0.79 7.12 13.64
C SER A 112 1.94 7.76 14.43
N LYS A 113 1.93 9.08 14.65
CA LYS A 113 2.89 9.79 15.52
C LYS A 113 2.59 9.64 17.02
N LYS A 114 1.35 9.31 17.41
CA LYS A 114 0.90 9.30 18.81
C LYS A 114 1.04 7.94 19.49
N TYR A 115 1.26 6.87 18.72
CA TYR A 115 1.37 5.48 19.20
C TYR A 115 2.76 4.86 18.99
N PHE A 116 3.75 5.69 18.68
CA PHE A 116 5.19 5.38 18.68
C PHE A 116 5.89 6.30 19.67
#